data_AF-A0A0C2Y4V5-F1
#
_entry.id   AF-A0A0C2Y4V5-F1
#
_cell.length_a   1.000
_cell.length_b   1.000
_cell.length_c   1.000
_cell.angle_alpha   90.00
_cell.angle_beta   90.00
_cell.angle_gamma   90.00
#
_symmetry.space_group_name_H-M   'P 1'
#
loop_
_entity.id
_entity.type
_entity.pdbx_description
1 polymer ?
#
loop_
_entity_poly.entity_id
_entity_poly.type
_entity_poly.pdbx_seq_one_letter_code
_entity_poly.pdbx_strand_id
1 'polypeptide(L)'
;ELERLQRGWNAPIYAFFNPDPQIEYFNGRRAHVFSCVAKSCKAKGKSPRCVNRFVDTADASSTSNLRKHAKNCWSEVVVKGADETKDVKLARAIVAKSGLANASITAMFERAKGKGVVTYSHTQHTKTETKAEIVRWVAENMRPFKIVKDRGFQSLMKTGRPGYYIPSPATVSRDVKKVFVQCRQRIAKMLQVSQLSNNK
;
A
#
# COMPACT_ATOMS: atom_id res chain seq x y z
N GLU A 1 15.42 22.94 -1.50
CA GLU A 1 14.51 23.01 -0.33
C GLU A 1 13.14 22.37 -0.58
N LEU A 2 12.42 22.72 -1.66
CA LEU A 2 11.13 22.09 -1.97
C LEU A 2 11.23 20.55 -2.13
N GLU A 3 12.26 20.08 -2.83
CA GLU A 3 12.58 18.65 -2.99
C GLU A 3 12.84 17.93 -1.64
N ARG A 4 13.40 18.65 -0.65
CA ARG A 4 13.64 18.10 0.69
C ARG A 4 12.32 17.92 1.42
N LEU A 5 11.41 18.89 1.32
CA LEU A 5 10.08 18.85 1.95
C LEU A 5 9.14 17.85 1.27
N GLN A 6 9.22 17.70 -0.04
CA GLN A 6 8.43 16.72 -0.80
C GLN A 6 8.67 15.27 -0.33
N ARG A 7 9.86 14.93 0.19
CA ARG A 7 10.14 13.61 0.79
C ARG A 7 9.24 13.29 1.99
N GLY A 8 8.74 14.31 2.69
CA GLY A 8 7.81 14.16 3.81
C GLY A 8 6.34 14.09 3.39
N TRP A 9 6.01 14.32 2.13
CA TRP A 9 4.63 14.42 1.65
C TRP A 9 4.08 13.07 1.18
N ASN A 10 4.07 12.11 2.10
CA ASN A 10 3.66 10.73 1.82
C ASN A 10 2.16 10.47 2.05
N ALA A 11 1.41 11.48 2.51
CA ALA A 11 -0.02 11.35 2.75
C ALA A 11 -0.80 11.21 1.42
N PRO A 12 -1.75 10.26 1.29
CA PRO A 12 -2.53 10.07 0.07
C PRO A 12 -3.28 11.30 -0.44
N ILE A 13 -3.56 12.28 0.44
CA ILE A 13 -4.19 13.55 0.06
C ILE A 13 -3.43 14.32 -1.02
N TYR A 14 -2.10 14.18 -1.11
CA TYR A 14 -1.30 14.83 -2.16
C TYR A 14 -1.52 14.22 -3.55
N ALA A 15 -2.30 13.14 -3.68
CA ALA A 15 -2.67 12.57 -4.96
C ALA A 15 -3.68 13.42 -5.75
N PHE A 16 -4.45 14.26 -5.06
CA PHE A 16 -5.48 15.12 -5.67
C PHE A 16 -4.95 16.45 -6.20
N PHE A 17 -3.64 16.68 -6.07
CA PHE A 17 -2.97 17.92 -6.44
C PHE A 17 -1.74 17.63 -7.30
N ASN A 18 -1.31 18.64 -8.07
CA ASN A 18 -0.12 18.57 -8.88
C ASN A 18 1.10 18.25 -7.98
N PRO A 19 1.97 17.30 -8.36
CA PRO A 19 3.15 16.94 -7.59
C PRO A 19 4.11 18.10 -7.30
N ASP A 20 4.12 19.11 -8.17
CA ASP A 20 5.04 20.25 -8.10
C ASP A 20 4.28 21.51 -7.69
N PRO A 21 4.09 21.75 -6.37
CA PRO A 21 3.46 22.97 -5.91
C PRO A 21 4.37 24.16 -6.11
N GLN A 22 3.76 25.32 -6.33
CA GLN A 22 4.48 26.57 -6.49
C GLN A 22 4.77 27.19 -5.11
N ILE A 23 5.83 28.00 -5.03
CA ILE A 23 6.11 28.82 -3.85
C ILE A 23 5.71 30.25 -4.20
N GLU A 24 4.74 30.78 -3.47
CA GLU A 24 4.26 32.15 -3.67
C GLU A 24 4.30 32.94 -2.36
N TYR A 25 4.34 34.26 -2.50
CA TYR A 25 4.32 35.20 -1.39
C TYR A 25 3.03 36.02 -1.44
N PHE A 26 2.24 35.95 -0.37
CA PHE A 26 1.01 36.72 -0.22
C PHE A 26 1.18 37.68 0.94
N ASN A 27 1.22 38.98 0.69
CA ASN A 27 1.42 40.02 1.71
C ASN A 27 2.65 39.73 2.60
N GLY A 28 3.78 39.35 1.98
CA GLY A 28 5.02 39.00 2.69
C GLY A 28 5.04 37.60 3.32
N ARG A 29 3.92 36.86 3.31
CA ARG A 29 3.81 35.52 3.87
C ARG A 29 4.07 34.46 2.82
N ARG A 30 4.98 33.52 3.11
CA ARG A 30 5.33 32.42 2.20
C ARG A 30 4.26 31.32 2.26
N ALA A 31 3.85 30.83 1.09
CA ALA A 31 2.91 29.71 0.96
C ALA A 31 3.35 28.70 -0.11
N HIS A 32 3.06 27.42 0.15
CA HIS A 32 3.05 26.38 -0.86
C HIS A 32 1.67 26.35 -1.53
N VAL A 33 1.63 26.49 -2.85
CA VAL A 33 0.41 26.59 -3.65
C VAL A 33 0.20 25.27 -4.39
N PHE A 34 -0.82 24.53 -3.99
CA PHE A 34 -1.19 23.23 -4.56
C PHE A 34 -2.30 23.39 -5.59
N SER A 35 -2.03 23.03 -6.84
CA SER A 35 -3.04 23.04 -7.92
C SER A 35 -3.81 21.73 -7.98
N CYS A 36 -5.14 21.79 -7.93
CA CYS A 36 -6.03 20.63 -8.00
C CYS A 36 -6.02 19.98 -9.40
N VAL A 37 -5.97 18.64 -9.45
CA VAL A 37 -5.92 17.88 -10.72
C VAL A 37 -7.30 17.46 -11.24
N ALA A 38 -8.38 17.85 -10.58
CA ALA A 38 -9.74 17.52 -11.01
C ALA A 38 -10.04 18.14 -12.38
N LYS A 39 -10.66 17.38 -13.30
CA LYS A 39 -11.03 17.92 -14.63
C LYS A 39 -11.90 19.18 -14.48
N SER A 40 -12.99 19.06 -13.72
CA SER A 40 -13.86 20.17 -13.30
C SER A 40 -13.65 20.48 -11.81
N CYS A 41 -12.71 21.38 -11.52
CA CYS A 41 -12.49 21.82 -10.14
C CYS A 41 -13.70 22.62 -9.63
N LYS A 42 -14.12 22.37 -8.39
CA LYS A 42 -15.28 23.02 -7.75
C LYS A 42 -14.90 24.17 -6.80
N ALA A 43 -13.66 24.65 -6.86
CA ALA A 43 -13.27 25.76 -6.00
C ALA A 43 -13.95 27.07 -6.46
N LYS A 44 -14.24 27.92 -5.49
CA LYS A 44 -14.88 29.23 -5.68
C LYS A 44 -13.86 30.33 -5.33
N GLY A 45 -13.94 31.48 -5.99
CA GLY A 45 -13.11 32.66 -5.68
C GLY A 45 -11.93 32.88 -6.64
N LYS A 46 -11.01 33.78 -6.25
CA LYS A 46 -9.97 34.38 -7.13
C LYS A 46 -8.91 33.38 -7.64
N SER A 47 -8.69 32.27 -6.93
CA SER A 47 -7.76 31.21 -7.34
C SER A 47 -8.50 29.86 -7.42
N PRO A 48 -9.33 29.65 -8.46
CA PRO A 48 -10.37 28.62 -8.47
C PRO A 48 -9.87 27.17 -8.57
N ARG A 49 -8.55 26.94 -8.59
CA ARG A 49 -7.94 25.60 -8.62
C ARG A 49 -6.83 25.42 -7.59
N CYS A 50 -6.43 26.48 -6.91
CA CYS A 50 -5.26 26.47 -6.05
C CYS A 50 -5.65 26.46 -4.57
N VAL A 51 -4.88 25.74 -3.77
CA VAL A 51 -4.98 25.71 -2.32
C VAL A 51 -3.66 26.16 -1.73
N ASN A 52 -3.70 27.23 -0.95
CA ASN A 52 -2.52 27.81 -0.32
C ASN A 52 -2.30 27.18 1.05
N ARG A 53 -1.11 26.67 1.30
CA ARG A 53 -0.63 26.25 2.62
C ARG A 53 0.51 27.16 3.05
N PHE A 54 0.21 28.05 3.98
CA PHE A 54 1.18 28.95 4.58
C PHE A 54 2.18 28.17 5.43
N VAL A 55 3.46 28.54 5.34
CA VAL A 55 4.55 27.84 6.04
C VAL A 55 5.05 28.58 7.29
N ASP A 56 4.49 29.76 7.54
CA ASP A 56 4.85 30.64 8.66
C ASP A 56 4.09 30.32 9.96
N THR A 57 3.17 29.34 9.93
CA THR A 57 2.36 28.95 11.09
C THR A 57 2.81 27.63 11.70
N ALA A 58 2.45 27.38 12.97
CA ALA A 58 2.70 26.11 13.65
C ALA A 58 2.06 24.91 12.91
N ASP A 59 0.97 25.15 12.18
CA ASP A 59 0.26 24.17 11.37
C ASP A 59 0.81 24.02 9.95
N ALA A 60 2.05 24.44 9.67
CA ALA A 60 2.67 24.40 8.34
C ALA A 60 2.67 23.01 7.68
N SER A 61 2.55 21.93 8.46
CA SER A 61 2.44 20.55 7.98
C SER A 61 1.00 20.04 7.81
N SER A 62 0.01 20.79 8.29
CA SER A 62 -1.41 20.42 8.23
C SER A 62 -1.91 20.30 6.79
N THR A 63 -2.80 19.33 6.56
CA THR A 63 -3.43 19.08 5.25
C THR A 63 -4.93 19.37 5.27
N SER A 64 -5.43 20.06 6.30
CA SER A 64 -6.88 20.29 6.49
C SER A 64 -7.52 21.06 5.34
N ASN A 65 -6.88 22.14 4.88
CA ASN A 65 -7.28 22.91 3.70
C ASN A 65 -7.31 22.06 2.41
N LEU A 66 -6.27 21.25 2.17
CA LEU A 66 -6.18 20.32 1.04
C LEU A 66 -7.32 19.29 1.11
N ARG A 67 -7.58 18.71 2.28
CA ARG A 67 -8.68 17.75 2.49
C ARG A 67 -10.03 18.39 2.21
N LYS A 68 -10.30 19.58 2.75
CA LYS A 68 -11.56 20.30 2.51
C LYS A 68 -11.80 20.53 1.02
N HIS A 69 -10.77 20.96 0.30
CA HIS A 69 -10.86 21.13 -1.15
C HIS A 69 -11.09 19.81 -1.89
N ALA A 70 -10.30 18.78 -1.58
CA ALA A 70 -10.40 17.48 -2.24
C ALA A 70 -11.78 16.84 -2.05
N LYS A 71 -12.35 16.88 -0.84
CA LYS A 71 -13.69 16.38 -0.54
C LYS A 71 -14.77 17.08 -1.37
N ASN A 72 -14.65 18.39 -1.56
CA ASN A 72 -15.58 19.14 -2.40
C ASN A 72 -15.48 18.70 -3.88
N CYS A 73 -14.25 18.60 -4.42
CA CYS A 73 -14.04 18.25 -5.83
C CYS A 73 -14.38 16.78 -6.13
N TRP A 74 -13.96 15.85 -5.27
CA TRP A 74 -13.93 14.42 -5.55
C TRP A 74 -14.93 13.59 -4.75
N SER A 75 -15.64 14.19 -3.78
CA SER A 75 -16.45 13.55 -2.73
C SER A 75 -15.63 12.99 -1.56
N GLU A 76 -16.27 12.90 -0.39
CA GLU A 76 -15.70 12.28 0.81
C GLU A 76 -15.27 10.83 0.57
N VAL A 77 -16.07 10.07 -0.18
CA VAL A 77 -15.87 8.64 -0.41
C VAL A 77 -14.57 8.38 -1.16
N VAL A 78 -14.30 9.18 -2.21
CA VAL A 78 -13.06 9.07 -2.99
C VAL A 78 -11.84 9.44 -2.15
N VAL A 79 -11.92 10.48 -1.33
CA VAL A 79 -10.81 10.89 -0.45
C VAL A 79 -10.51 9.81 0.59
N LYS A 80 -11.56 9.22 1.18
CA LYS A 80 -11.40 8.11 2.13
C LYS A 80 -10.78 6.87 1.47
N GLY A 81 -11.23 6.52 0.26
CA GLY A 81 -10.64 5.42 -0.51
C GLY A 81 -9.15 5.63 -0.80
N ALA A 82 -8.73 6.87 -1.07
CA ALA A 82 -7.32 7.21 -1.21
C ALA A 82 -6.55 7.04 0.10
N ASP A 83 -7.08 7.53 1.23
CA ASP A 83 -6.45 7.37 2.55
C ASP A 83 -6.25 5.88 2.92
N GLU A 84 -7.19 5.02 2.53
CA GLU A 84 -7.13 3.57 2.77
C GLU A 84 -6.02 2.85 1.97
N THR A 85 -5.54 3.42 0.87
CA THR A 85 -4.40 2.84 0.12
C THR A 85 -3.09 2.89 0.91
N LYS A 86 -2.95 3.86 1.82
CA LYS A 86 -1.70 4.17 2.54
C LYS A 86 -0.48 4.36 1.62
N ASP A 87 -0.70 4.58 0.32
CA ASP A 87 0.34 4.75 -0.70
C ASP A 87 -0.05 5.89 -1.66
N VAL A 88 0.65 7.02 -1.54
CA VAL A 88 0.42 8.21 -2.37
C VAL A 88 0.68 7.96 -3.86
N LYS A 89 1.57 7.04 -4.23
CA LYS A 89 1.85 6.71 -5.64
C LYS A 89 0.69 5.93 -6.25
N LEU A 90 0.17 4.94 -5.52
CA LEU A 90 -1.03 4.21 -5.93
C LEU A 90 -2.24 5.13 -6.03
N ALA A 91 -2.45 5.99 -5.03
CA ALA A 91 -3.52 6.98 -5.05
C ALA A 91 -3.39 7.93 -6.25
N ARG A 92 -2.18 8.41 -6.58
CA ARG A 92 -1.93 9.22 -7.78
C ARG A 92 -2.27 8.49 -9.07
N ALA A 93 -1.86 7.22 -9.21
CA ALA A 93 -2.15 6.43 -10.41
C ALA A 93 -3.67 6.22 -10.62
N ILE A 94 -4.43 6.11 -9.54
CA ILE A 94 -5.90 6.01 -9.59
C ILE A 94 -6.52 7.38 -9.92
N VAL A 95 -6.12 8.44 -9.23
CA VAL A 95 -6.62 9.80 -9.45
C VAL A 95 -6.28 10.33 -10.85
N ALA A 96 -5.12 9.98 -11.42
CA ALA A 96 -4.72 10.36 -12.77
C ALA A 96 -5.70 9.86 -13.85
N LYS A 97 -6.51 8.85 -13.55
CA LYS A 97 -7.62 8.38 -14.41
C LYS A 97 -8.88 9.25 -14.23
N SER A 98 -8.69 10.53 -13.90
CA SER A 98 -9.69 11.56 -13.60
C SER A 98 -10.69 11.89 -14.71
N GLY A 99 -10.53 11.29 -15.89
CA GLY A 99 -11.54 11.32 -16.94
C GLY A 99 -12.78 10.50 -16.61
N LEU A 100 -12.75 9.68 -15.55
CA LEU A 100 -13.85 8.84 -15.10
C LEU A 100 -14.73 9.56 -14.06
N ALA A 101 -16.02 9.18 -14.00
CA ALA A 101 -16.94 9.65 -12.96
C ALA A 101 -16.45 9.27 -11.55
N ASN A 102 -16.80 10.05 -10.53
CA ASN A 102 -16.42 9.78 -9.14
C ASN A 102 -16.76 8.35 -8.68
N ALA A 103 -17.89 7.79 -9.13
CA ALA A 103 -18.28 6.41 -8.84
C ALA A 103 -17.26 5.38 -9.36
N SER A 104 -16.69 5.61 -10.55
CA SER A 104 -15.65 4.75 -11.12
C SER A 104 -14.35 4.86 -10.33
N ILE A 105 -13.97 6.06 -9.89
CA ILE A 105 -12.77 6.28 -9.05
C ILE A 105 -12.93 5.60 -7.69
N THR A 106 -14.11 5.70 -7.06
CA THR A 106 -14.42 4.95 -5.83
C THR A 106 -14.26 3.45 -6.05
N ALA A 107 -14.81 2.90 -7.13
CA ALA A 107 -14.67 1.47 -7.44
C ALA A 107 -13.19 1.07 -7.64
N MET A 108 -12.36 1.94 -8.19
CA MET A 108 -10.93 1.70 -8.33
C MET A 108 -10.20 1.69 -6.99
N PHE A 109 -10.54 2.60 -6.08
CA PHE A 109 -10.01 2.60 -4.72
C PHE A 109 -10.47 1.37 -3.94
N GLU A 110 -11.73 0.95 -4.06
CA GLU A 110 -12.23 -0.27 -3.44
C GLU A 110 -11.52 -1.53 -3.99
N ARG A 111 -11.21 -1.59 -5.29
CA ARG A 111 -10.37 -2.68 -5.83
C ARG A 111 -8.94 -2.67 -5.30
N ALA A 112 -8.40 -1.49 -5.01
CA ALA A 112 -7.07 -1.32 -4.43
C ALA A 112 -7.04 -1.61 -2.92
N LYS A 113 -8.20 -1.57 -2.24
CA LYS A 113 -8.35 -1.79 -0.81
C LYS A 113 -8.06 -3.25 -0.43
N GLY A 114 -7.14 -3.44 0.52
CA GLY A 114 -7.03 -4.67 1.31
C GLY A 114 -6.42 -5.91 0.65
N LYS A 115 -6.08 -5.91 -0.64
CA LYS A 115 -5.46 -7.09 -1.29
C LYS A 115 -4.13 -6.84 -1.98
N GLY A 116 -3.71 -5.58 -2.10
CA GLY A 116 -2.75 -5.22 -3.15
C GLY A 116 -3.29 -5.66 -4.53
N VAL A 117 -2.61 -5.28 -5.60
CA VAL A 117 -2.74 -6.11 -6.80
C VAL A 117 -2.00 -7.40 -6.46
N VAL A 118 -2.65 -8.56 -6.57
CA VAL A 118 -1.92 -9.84 -6.50
C VAL A 118 -1.03 -9.89 -7.73
N THR A 119 0.20 -9.41 -7.57
CA THR A 119 1.22 -9.40 -8.61
C THR A 119 1.99 -10.70 -8.53
N TYR A 120 2.09 -11.39 -9.65
CA TYR A 120 2.93 -12.58 -9.76
C TYR A 120 4.27 -12.17 -10.36
N SER A 121 5.37 -12.60 -9.74
CA SER A 121 6.69 -12.42 -10.34
C SER A 121 6.82 -13.29 -11.59
N HIS A 122 7.38 -12.72 -12.66
CA HIS A 122 7.80 -13.49 -13.83
C HIS A 122 9.05 -14.34 -13.53
N THR A 123 9.85 -13.93 -12.53
CA THR A 123 11.05 -14.63 -12.09
C THR A 123 10.68 -15.86 -11.25
N GLN A 124 11.42 -16.96 -11.45
CA GLN A 124 11.26 -18.15 -10.62
C GLN A 124 11.79 -17.91 -9.21
N HIS A 125 11.12 -18.48 -8.22
CA HIS A 125 11.62 -18.56 -6.86
C HIS A 125 12.98 -19.28 -6.82
N THR A 126 13.88 -18.79 -5.97
CA THR A 126 15.04 -19.55 -5.52
C THR A 126 14.58 -20.82 -4.77
N LYS A 127 15.48 -21.80 -4.60
CA LYS A 127 15.14 -23.04 -3.86
C LYS A 127 14.65 -22.75 -2.44
N THR A 128 15.21 -21.74 -1.78
CA THR A 128 14.84 -21.33 -0.42
C THR A 128 13.45 -20.70 -0.39
N GLU A 129 13.16 -19.78 -1.32
CA GLU A 129 11.84 -19.17 -1.45
C GLU A 129 10.77 -20.23 -1.77
N THR A 130 11.05 -21.17 -2.69
CA THR A 130 10.12 -22.25 -2.99
C THR A 130 9.79 -23.10 -1.76
N LYS A 131 10.79 -23.43 -0.94
CA LYS A 131 10.56 -24.15 0.32
C LYS A 131 9.67 -23.35 1.27
N ALA A 132 9.98 -22.07 1.47
CA ALA A 132 9.20 -21.20 2.35
C ALA A 132 7.73 -21.09 1.88
N GLU A 133 7.51 -20.88 0.59
CA GLU A 133 6.17 -20.78 -0.01
C GLU A 133 5.37 -22.08 0.14
N ILE A 134 5.99 -23.24 -0.14
CA ILE A 134 5.33 -24.54 0.02
C ILE A 134 5.03 -24.83 1.49
N VAL A 135 5.96 -24.54 2.40
CA VAL A 135 5.76 -24.71 3.85
C VAL A 135 4.60 -23.86 4.34
N ARG A 136 4.55 -22.59 3.95
CA ARG A 136 3.44 -21.68 4.26
C ARG A 136 2.12 -22.24 3.76
N TRP A 137 2.04 -22.57 2.47
CA TRP A 137 0.81 -23.07 1.85
C TRP A 137 0.29 -24.35 2.53
N VAL A 138 1.18 -25.32 2.76
CA VAL A 138 0.86 -26.60 3.40
C VAL A 138 0.36 -26.40 4.83
N ALA A 139 0.99 -25.52 5.59
CA ALA A 139 0.61 -25.24 6.97
C ALA A 139 -0.73 -24.48 7.06
N GLU A 140 -0.91 -23.43 6.25
CA GLU A 140 -2.13 -22.60 6.26
C GLU A 140 -3.37 -23.35 5.78
N ASN A 141 -3.21 -24.27 4.81
CA ASN A 141 -4.33 -24.97 4.18
C ASN A 141 -4.43 -26.45 4.59
N MET A 142 -3.67 -26.86 5.62
CA MET A 142 -3.65 -28.23 6.15
C MET A 142 -3.47 -29.30 5.06
N ARG A 143 -2.61 -29.03 4.07
CA ARG A 143 -2.39 -29.95 2.95
C ARG A 143 -1.46 -31.10 3.38
N PRO A 144 -1.64 -32.32 2.84
CA PRO A 144 -0.71 -33.41 3.13
C PRO A 144 0.66 -33.12 2.52
N PHE A 145 1.76 -33.43 3.22
CA PHE A 145 3.12 -33.22 2.69
C PHE A 145 3.39 -33.95 1.36
N LYS A 146 2.66 -35.03 1.09
CA LYS A 146 2.73 -35.79 -0.16
C LYS A 146 2.22 -35.00 -1.38
N ILE A 147 1.52 -33.87 -1.19
CA ILE A 147 0.97 -33.06 -2.30
C ILE A 147 2.04 -32.62 -3.30
N VAL A 148 3.27 -32.40 -2.85
CA VAL A 148 4.38 -32.01 -3.74
C VAL A 148 4.80 -33.11 -4.73
N LYS A 149 4.38 -34.36 -4.48
CA LYS A 149 4.54 -35.48 -5.40
C LYS A 149 3.33 -35.73 -6.28
N ASP A 150 2.21 -35.05 -6.06
CA ASP A 150 1.02 -35.20 -6.88
C ASP A 150 1.32 -34.89 -8.35
N ARG A 151 0.75 -35.68 -9.27
CA ARG A 151 1.00 -35.54 -10.71
C ARG A 151 0.48 -34.21 -11.24
N GLY A 152 -0.73 -33.80 -10.82
CA GLY A 152 -1.35 -32.55 -11.24
C GLY A 152 -0.57 -31.35 -10.73
N PHE A 153 -0.17 -31.38 -9.46
CA PHE A 153 0.69 -30.35 -8.87
C PHE A 153 2.02 -30.22 -9.62
N GLN A 154 2.73 -31.33 -9.87
CA GLN A 154 4.01 -31.28 -10.59
C GLN A 154 3.83 -30.74 -12.01
N SER A 155 2.76 -31.13 -12.70
CA SER A 155 2.43 -30.60 -14.03
C SER A 155 2.25 -29.09 -14.00
N LEU A 156 1.44 -28.56 -13.08
CA LEU A 156 1.20 -27.12 -12.94
C LEU A 156 2.48 -26.34 -12.62
N MET A 157 3.32 -26.87 -11.72
CA MET A 157 4.54 -26.18 -11.28
C MET A 157 5.66 -26.21 -12.32
N LYS A 158 5.73 -27.27 -13.15
CA LYS A 158 6.80 -27.46 -14.13
C LYS A 158 6.45 -27.06 -15.55
N THR A 159 5.17 -26.88 -15.87
CA THR A 159 4.75 -26.42 -17.21
C THR A 159 5.34 -25.03 -17.49
N GLY A 160 6.06 -24.88 -18.61
CA GLY A 160 6.81 -23.66 -18.93
C GLY A 160 8.05 -23.40 -18.06
N ARG A 161 8.31 -24.24 -17.05
CA ARG A 161 9.41 -24.12 -16.08
C ARG A 161 10.00 -25.50 -15.69
N PRO A 162 10.53 -26.31 -16.62
CA PRO A 162 10.92 -27.70 -16.32
C PRO A 162 11.96 -27.85 -15.19
N GLY A 163 12.85 -26.87 -15.06
CA GLY A 163 13.88 -26.79 -14.02
C GLY A 163 13.38 -26.28 -12.66
N TYR A 164 12.09 -25.96 -12.50
CA TYR A 164 11.55 -25.45 -11.24
C TYR A 164 11.75 -26.48 -10.13
N TYR A 165 12.40 -26.04 -9.05
CA TYR A 165 12.70 -26.90 -7.91
C TYR A 165 11.42 -27.22 -7.13
N ILE A 166 11.19 -28.50 -6.85
CA ILE A 166 10.10 -28.94 -5.96
C ILE A 166 10.75 -29.78 -4.84
N PRO A 167 10.57 -29.43 -3.56
CA PRO A 167 11.12 -30.20 -2.45
C PRO A 167 10.44 -31.57 -2.32
N SER A 168 11.15 -32.53 -1.72
CA SER A 168 10.55 -33.82 -1.38
C SER A 168 9.57 -33.69 -0.21
N PRO A 169 8.58 -34.61 -0.06
CA PRO A 169 7.67 -34.61 1.08
C PRO A 169 8.38 -34.64 2.44
N ALA A 170 9.49 -35.39 2.53
CA ALA A 170 10.33 -35.44 3.73
C ALA A 170 11.02 -34.10 4.03
N THR A 171 11.38 -33.33 3.00
CA THR A 171 11.92 -31.98 3.15
C THR A 171 10.85 -31.02 3.65
N VAL A 172 9.65 -31.05 3.04
CA VAL A 172 8.51 -30.24 3.50
C VAL A 172 8.17 -30.54 4.96
N SER A 173 8.11 -31.81 5.35
CA SER A 173 7.83 -32.20 6.74
C SER A 173 8.88 -31.66 7.72
N ARG A 174 10.17 -31.77 7.41
CA ARG A 174 11.25 -31.22 8.24
C ARG A 174 11.17 -29.71 8.37
N ASP A 175 10.95 -29.02 7.25
CA ASP A 175 10.91 -27.56 7.22
C ASP A 175 9.67 -27.02 7.97
N VAL A 176 8.49 -27.66 7.82
CA VAL A 176 7.28 -27.33 8.60
C VAL A 176 7.54 -27.50 10.11
N LYS A 177 8.14 -28.62 10.53
CA LYS A 177 8.48 -28.84 11.95
C LYS A 177 9.44 -27.78 12.48
N LYS A 178 10.44 -27.38 11.68
CA LYS A 178 11.38 -26.33 12.05
C LYS A 178 10.68 -24.98 12.23
N VAL A 179 9.81 -24.60 11.29
CA VAL A 179 9.01 -23.37 11.38
C VAL A 179 8.09 -23.40 12.61
N PHE A 180 7.43 -24.54 12.87
CA PHE A 180 6.58 -24.69 14.07
C PHE A 180 7.35 -24.44 15.37
N VAL A 181 8.53 -25.04 15.53
CA VAL A 181 9.37 -24.86 16.72
C VAL A 181 9.76 -23.38 16.89
N GLN A 182 10.19 -22.73 15.82
CA GLN A 182 10.56 -21.30 15.84
C GLN A 182 9.37 -20.39 16.17
N CYS A 183 8.21 -20.64 15.54
CA CYS A 183 6.99 -19.90 15.82
C CYS A 183 6.56 -20.07 17.28
N ARG A 184 6.60 -21.31 17.82
CA ARG A 184 6.28 -21.59 19.22
C ARG A 184 7.21 -20.83 20.18
N GLN A 185 8.51 -20.82 19.92
CA GLN A 185 9.48 -20.07 20.74
C GLN A 185 9.22 -18.56 20.70
N ARG A 186 8.91 -18.01 19.51
CA ARG A 186 8.59 -16.59 19.34
C ARG A 186 7.32 -16.20 20.10
N ILE A 187 6.27 -17.02 20.01
CA ILE A 187 5.02 -16.81 20.75
C ILE A 187 5.28 -16.90 22.26
N ALA A 188 6.03 -17.91 22.73
CA ALA A 188 6.38 -18.03 24.14
C ALA A 188 7.08 -16.78 24.67
N LYS A 189 8.05 -16.23 23.92
CA LYS A 189 8.72 -14.98 24.27
C LYS A 189 7.76 -13.79 24.33
N MET A 190 6.83 -13.68 23.37
CA MET A 190 5.81 -12.62 23.38
C MET A 190 4.89 -12.71 24.61
N LEU A 191 4.47 -13.92 24.97
CA LEU A 191 3.60 -14.16 26.13
C LEU A 191 4.33 -13.90 27.46
N GLN A 192 5.63 -14.20 27.57
CA GLN A 192 6.42 -13.87 28.77
C GLN A 192 6.56 -12.36 28.99
N VAL A 193 6.76 -11.59 27.91
CA VAL A 193 6.88 -10.13 28.00
C VAL A 193 5.55 -9.48 28.43
N SER A 194 4.41 -9.98 27.95
CA SER A 194 3.09 -9.45 28.33
C SER A 194 2.73 -9.73 29.80
N GLN A 195 3.24 -10.82 30.38
CA GLN A 195 3.04 -11.12 31.80
C GLN A 195 3.87 -10.18 32.71
N LEU A 196 5.06 -9.77 32.26
CA LEU A 196 5.91 -8.83 33.01
C LEU A 196 5.39 -7.38 32.94
N SER A 197 4.70 -6.99 31.86
CA SER A 197 4.07 -5.66 31.75
C SER A 197 2.78 -5.53 32.55
N ASN A 198 2.10 -6.63 32.86
CA ASN A 198 0.85 -6.62 33.65
C ASN A 198 1.09 -6.73 35.16
N ASN A 199 2.33 -6.99 35.59
CA ASN A 199 2.74 -7.08 36.99
C ASN A 199 3.57 -5.87 37.47
N LYS A 200 3.51 -4.76 36.73
CA LYS A 200 4.00 -3.43 37.13
C LYS A 200 2.84 -2.45 37.14
#